data_AF-A0A8T6M568-F1
#
_entry.id   AF-A0A8T6M568-F1
#
_cell.length_a   1.000
_cell.length_b   1.000
_cell.length_c   1.000
_cell.angle_alpha   90.00
_cell.angle_beta   90.00
_cell.angle_gamma   90.00
#
_symmetry.space_group_name_H-M   'P 1'
#
loop_
_entity.id
_entity.type
_entity.pdbx_description
1 polymer ?
#
loop_
_entity_poly.entity_id
_entity_poly.type
_entity_poly.pdbx_seq_one_letter_code
_entity_poly.pdbx_strand_id
1 'polypeptide(L)'
;MDPKRKEQLSEIQKKILIHQGYRFVGSHSAVKNCEWTKKSLRGGGNCYKCTFYGIRSHQCLQMTTSMFCASRCKFCWRGQKAPIGKTWYGPIDSPEHIINHSIEEHLKLLTGFGSNLKTNDNKKE
;
A
#
# COMPACT_ATOMS: atom_id res chain seq x y z
N MET A 1 -3.42 26.13 8.33
CA MET A 1 -3.95 24.74 8.37
C MET A 1 -5.46 24.88 8.29
N ASP A 2 -6.11 24.21 7.34
CA ASP A 2 -7.56 24.32 7.19
C ASP A 2 -8.26 23.51 8.30
N PRO A 3 -8.95 24.15 9.26
CA PRO A 3 -9.63 23.48 10.37
C PRO A 3 -10.81 22.60 9.91
N LYS A 4 -11.18 22.64 8.62
CA LYS A 4 -12.35 21.95 8.07
C LYS A 4 -12.05 20.57 7.45
N ARG A 5 -10.79 20.09 7.44
CA ARG A 5 -10.47 18.78 6.84
C ARG A 5 -10.95 17.63 7.70
N LYS A 6 -12.14 17.11 7.37
CA LYS A 6 -12.71 15.87 7.94
C LYS A 6 -12.01 14.60 7.43
N GLU A 7 -11.33 14.64 6.29
CA GLU A 7 -10.69 13.48 5.66
C GLU A 7 -9.25 13.77 5.22
N GLN A 8 -8.41 12.73 5.18
CA GLN A 8 -6.98 12.85 4.86
C GLN A 8 -6.68 13.12 3.38
N LEU A 9 -7.56 12.68 2.48
CA LEU A 9 -7.42 12.78 1.03
C LEU A 9 -8.69 13.34 0.41
N SER A 10 -8.54 14.14 -0.65
CA SER A 10 -9.67 14.50 -1.51
C SER A 10 -10.04 13.36 -2.45
N GLU A 11 -11.27 13.38 -2.99
CA GLU A 11 -11.73 12.40 -3.97
C GLU A 11 -10.84 12.30 -5.22
N ILE A 12 -10.29 13.43 -5.67
CA ILE A 12 -9.35 13.47 -6.79
C ILE A 12 -8.06 12.72 -6.44
N GLN A 13 -7.52 12.92 -5.23
CA GLN A 13 -6.32 12.22 -4.78
C GLN A 13 -6.58 10.73 -4.63
N LYS A 14 -7.74 10.33 -4.09
CA LYS A 14 -8.14 8.91 -4.00
C LYS A 14 -8.17 8.25 -5.37
N LYS A 15 -8.81 8.87 -6.37
CA LYS A 15 -8.87 8.36 -7.76
C LYS A 15 -7.47 8.16 -8.37
N ILE A 16 -6.57 9.13 -8.19
CA ILE A 16 -5.18 9.02 -8.68
C ILE A 16 -4.46 7.84 -8.03
N LEU A 17 -4.59 7.67 -6.71
CA LEU A 17 -3.93 6.60 -5.98
C LEU A 17 -4.48 5.22 -6.35
N ILE A 18 -5.79 5.09 -6.56
CA ILE A 18 -6.42 3.85 -7.07
C ILE A 18 -5.83 3.48 -8.43
N HIS A 19 -5.69 4.44 -9.34
CA HIS A 19 -5.06 4.22 -10.65
C HIS A 19 -3.58 3.81 -10.52
N GLN A 20 -2.88 4.29 -9.49
CA GLN A 20 -1.51 3.88 -9.17
C GLN A 20 -1.42 2.51 -8.48
N GLY A 21 -2.54 1.82 -8.29
CA GLY A 21 -2.63 0.47 -7.74
C GLY A 21 -2.74 0.39 -6.21
N TYR A 22 -3.08 1.49 -5.53
CA TYR A 22 -3.42 1.45 -4.11
C TYR A 22 -4.84 0.91 -3.90
N ARG A 23 -5.06 0.28 -2.74
CA ARG A 23 -6.37 -0.05 -2.18
C ARG A 23 -6.49 0.63 -0.83
N PHE A 24 -7.57 1.35 -0.61
CA PHE A 24 -7.81 2.03 0.65
C PHE A 24 -8.39 1.06 1.67
N VAL A 25 -7.96 1.22 2.91
CA VAL A 25 -8.45 0.49 4.07
C VAL A 25 -8.95 1.52 5.07
N GLY A 26 -10.25 1.46 5.38
CA GLY A 26 -10.91 2.45 6.20
C GLY A 26 -10.75 3.87 5.65
N SER A 27 -10.43 4.80 6.53
CA SER A 27 -10.42 6.24 6.28
C SER A 27 -9.02 6.83 6.08
N HIS A 28 -7.97 6.16 6.57
CA HIS A 28 -6.61 6.71 6.59
C HIS A 28 -5.50 5.70 6.25
N SER A 29 -5.85 4.47 5.91
CA SER A 29 -4.88 3.42 5.58
C SER A 29 -4.95 3.01 4.11
N ALA A 30 -3.85 2.46 3.59
CA ALA A 30 -3.81 1.93 2.24
C ALA A 30 -2.79 0.80 2.06
N VAL A 31 -3.10 -0.13 1.17
CA VAL A 31 -2.26 -1.26 0.76
C VAL A 31 -1.88 -1.11 -0.70
N LYS A 32 -0.70 -1.58 -1.08
CA LYS A 32 -0.30 -1.74 -2.48
C LYS A 32 0.68 -2.89 -2.61
N ASN A 33 0.54 -3.70 -3.66
CA ASN A 33 1.51 -4.75 -3.94
C ASN A 33 2.86 -4.15 -4.33
N CYS A 34 3.90 -4.54 -3.59
CA CYS A 34 5.28 -4.18 -3.90
C CYS A 34 5.67 -4.73 -5.27
N GLU A 35 6.53 -3.99 -5.98
CA GLU A 35 7.08 -4.43 -7.26
C GLU A 35 7.77 -5.80 -7.16
N TRP A 36 8.52 -6.02 -6.07
CA TRP A 36 9.23 -7.27 -5.84
C TRP A 36 8.32 -8.44 -5.46
N THR A 37 7.15 -8.19 -4.88
CA THR A 37 6.11 -9.22 -4.70
C THR A 37 5.69 -9.74 -6.08
N LYS A 38 5.36 -8.83 -7.01
CA LYS A 38 4.96 -9.19 -8.38
C LYS A 38 6.08 -9.91 -9.13
N LYS A 39 7.32 -9.42 -9.02
CA LYS A 39 8.50 -10.03 -9.66
C LYS A 39 8.77 -11.43 -9.10
N SER A 40 8.68 -11.62 -7.78
CA SER A 40 8.87 -12.93 -7.14
C SER A 40 7.80 -13.94 -7.59
N LEU A 41 6.54 -13.53 -7.64
CA LEU A 41 5.42 -14.39 -8.08
C LEU A 41 5.58 -14.85 -9.53
N ARG A 42 6.16 -14.01 -10.39
CA ARG A 42 6.44 -14.34 -11.80
C ARG A 42 7.78 -15.05 -12.04
N GLY A 43 8.44 -15.52 -10.98
CA GLY A 43 9.75 -16.19 -11.09
C GLY A 43 10.95 -15.26 -11.35
N GLY A 44 10.78 -13.95 -11.35
CA GLY A 44 11.84 -12.97 -11.64
C GLY A 44 12.82 -12.70 -10.48
N GLY A 45 12.74 -13.44 -9.37
CA GLY A 45 13.59 -13.26 -8.19
C GLY A 45 12.98 -12.43 -7.05
N ASN A 46 13.74 -12.25 -5.97
CA ASN A 46 13.30 -11.59 -4.74
C ASN A 46 13.99 -10.23 -4.52
N CYS A 47 13.47 -9.40 -3.62
CA CYS A 47 14.12 -8.14 -3.24
C CYS A 47 15.35 -8.37 -2.36
N TYR A 48 16.15 -7.31 -2.18
CA TYR A 48 17.36 -7.35 -1.34
C TYR A 48 17.09 -7.84 0.09
N LYS A 49 15.90 -7.60 0.66
CA LYS A 49 15.56 -8.08 2.02
C LYS A 49 15.49 -9.60 2.12
N CYS A 50 15.21 -10.29 1.01
CA CYS A 50 15.28 -11.73 0.96
C CYS A 50 16.71 -12.22 1.10
N THR A 51 17.66 -11.56 0.42
CA THR A 51 19.07 -11.91 0.47
C THR A 51 19.68 -11.57 1.83
N PHE A 52 19.39 -10.38 2.36
CA PHE A 52 20.02 -9.90 3.59
C PHE A 52 19.38 -10.46 4.86
N TYR A 53 18.08 -10.72 4.84
CA TYR A 53 17.30 -11.02 6.05
C TYR A 53 16.39 -12.25 5.91
N GLY A 54 16.45 -12.98 4.80
CA GLY A 54 15.56 -14.14 4.57
C GLY A 54 14.08 -13.79 4.36
N ILE A 55 13.72 -12.50 4.24
CA ILE A 55 12.33 -12.07 4.12
C ILE A 55 11.79 -12.37 2.70
N ARG A 56 10.82 -13.29 2.63
CA ARG A 56 10.18 -13.69 1.37
C ARG A 56 9.35 -12.55 0.78
N SER A 57 9.74 -12.07 -0.40
CA SER A 57 9.12 -10.88 -1.03
C SER A 57 7.67 -11.08 -1.45
N HIS A 58 7.29 -12.32 -1.81
CA HIS A 58 5.92 -12.68 -2.17
C HIS A 58 4.98 -12.77 -0.96
N GLN A 59 5.51 -12.76 0.27
CA GLN A 59 4.74 -12.81 1.51
C GLN A 59 4.74 -11.46 2.25
N CYS A 60 5.29 -10.41 1.64
CA CYS A 60 5.31 -9.07 2.22
C CYS A 60 4.02 -8.31 1.90
N LEU A 61 3.29 -7.92 2.95
CA LEU A 61 2.22 -6.94 2.85
C LEU A 61 2.82 -5.52 3.00
N GLN A 62 2.75 -4.72 1.93
CA GLN A 62 3.17 -3.31 1.96
C GLN A 62 1.95 -2.40 2.16
N MET A 63 1.94 -1.68 3.28
CA MET A 63 0.84 -0.78 3.64
C MET A 63 1.32 0.48 4.37
N THR A 64 0.40 1.42 4.55
CA THR A 64 0.56 2.62 5.38
C THR A 64 -0.71 2.85 6.18
N THR A 65 -0.57 3.37 7.39
CA THR A 65 -1.67 3.81 8.27
C THR A 65 -1.89 5.32 8.27
N SER A 66 -1.18 6.03 7.38
CA SER A 66 -1.36 7.48 7.21
C SER A 66 -1.24 7.85 5.74
N MET A 67 -2.18 8.68 5.27
CA MET A 67 -2.16 9.23 3.92
C MET A 67 -1.52 10.62 3.84
N PHE A 68 -1.22 11.25 4.97
CA PHE A 68 -0.49 12.52 5.05
C PHE A 68 0.91 12.36 5.69
N CYS A 69 1.73 13.38 5.57
CA CYS A 69 3.07 13.40 6.18
C CYS A 69 3.40 14.82 6.65
N ALA A 70 4.22 14.97 7.69
CA ALA A 70 4.66 16.28 8.16
C ALA A 70 5.65 16.96 7.20
N SER A 71 6.31 16.18 6.34
CA SER A 71 7.44 16.64 5.52
C SER A 71 7.12 16.63 4.02
N ARG A 72 7.79 17.53 3.28
CA ARG A 72 7.80 17.57 1.81
C ARG A 72 9.20 17.33 1.27
N CYS A 73 9.62 16.07 1.30
CA CYS A 73 10.93 15.69 0.79
C CYS A 73 10.97 15.80 -0.74
N LYS A 74 12.07 16.33 -1.29
CA LYS A 74 12.28 16.47 -2.75
C LYS A 74 12.16 15.13 -3.50
N PHE A 75 12.58 14.05 -2.86
CA PHE A 75 12.56 12.69 -3.42
C PHE A 75 11.24 11.93 -3.20
N CYS A 76 10.24 12.53 -2.52
CA CYS A 76 8.99 11.83 -2.26
C CYS A 76 8.17 11.74 -3.55
N TRP A 77 7.84 10.53 -3.98
CA TRP A 77 7.01 10.24 -5.16
C TRP A 77 5.64 10.94 -5.16
N ARG A 78 5.12 11.28 -3.98
CA ARG A 78 3.85 12.02 -3.84
C ARG A 78 3.99 13.52 -4.20
N GLY A 79 5.22 14.04 -4.24
CA GLY A 79 5.56 15.40 -4.65
C GLY A 79 4.78 16.49 -3.89
N GLN A 80 4.51 17.61 -4.58
CA GLN A 80 3.76 18.73 -4.03
C GLN A 80 2.26 18.44 -3.84
N LYS A 81 1.75 17.36 -4.46
CA LYS A 81 0.33 16.95 -4.40
C LYS A 81 -0.02 16.17 -3.13
N ALA A 82 0.99 15.82 -2.31
CA ALA A 82 0.79 15.11 -1.06
C ALA A 82 0.10 16.01 0.00
N PRO A 83 -0.89 15.48 0.74
CA PRO A 83 -1.41 16.18 1.91
C PRO A 83 -0.32 16.27 2.99
N ILE A 84 -0.20 17.46 3.61
CA ILE A 84 0.68 17.69 4.76
C ILE A 84 -0.17 17.88 6.00
N GLY A 85 0.24 17.27 7.11
CA GLY A 85 -0.28 17.53 8.44
C GLY A 85 0.82 17.39 9.47
N LYS A 86 0.94 18.35 10.40
CA LYS A 86 1.82 18.24 11.58
C LYS A 86 1.13 17.52 12.73
N THR A 87 -0.19 17.57 12.76
CA THR A 87 -1.06 16.91 13.74
C THR A 87 -2.03 16.00 13.00
N TRP A 88 -2.53 14.98 13.70
CA TRP A 88 -3.55 14.10 13.15
C TRP A 88 -4.84 14.85 12.86
N TYR A 89 -5.51 14.47 11.78
CA TYR A 89 -6.84 14.94 11.43
C TYR A 89 -7.62 13.84 10.69
N GLY A 90 -8.94 13.91 10.80
CA GLY A 90 -9.85 12.88 10.31
C GLY A 90 -10.05 11.72 11.29
N PRO A 91 -10.97 10.80 10.96
CA PRO A 91 -11.28 9.65 11.79
C PRO A 91 -10.06 8.72 11.98
N ILE A 92 -10.11 7.93 13.05
CA ILE A 92 -9.11 6.92 13.40
C ILE A 92 -9.82 5.57 13.42
N ASP A 93 -9.41 4.68 12.54
CA ASP A 93 -9.93 3.32 12.47
C ASP A 93 -9.24 2.45 13.54
N SER A 94 -9.93 1.39 14.02
CA SER A 94 -9.33 0.51 15.02
C SER A 94 -8.16 -0.30 14.43
N PRO A 95 -7.13 -0.65 15.23
CA PRO A 95 -6.02 -1.47 14.76
C PRO A 95 -6.46 -2.81 14.15
N GLU A 96 -7.46 -3.46 14.76
CA GLU A 96 -8.03 -4.71 14.26
C GLU A 96 -8.69 -4.54 12.88
N HIS A 97 -9.49 -3.47 12.71
CA HIS A 97 -10.07 -3.13 11.42
C HIS A 97 -8.98 -2.94 10.36
N ILE A 98 -7.93 -2.18 10.69
CA ILE A 98 -6.83 -1.89 9.77
C ILE A 98 -6.12 -3.17 9.34
N ILE A 99 -5.78 -4.06 10.28
CA ILE A 99 -5.04 -5.30 9.98
C ILE A 99 -5.88 -6.24 9.11
N ASN A 100 -7.11 -6.54 9.54
CA ASN A 100 -7.96 -7.52 8.86
C ASN A 100 -8.25 -7.10 7.42
N HIS A 101 -8.69 -5.85 7.22
CA HIS A 101 -8.98 -5.35 5.88
C HIS A 101 -7.71 -5.11 5.04
N SER A 102 -6.56 -4.85 5.65
CA SER A 102 -5.29 -4.80 4.91
C SER A 102 -4.91 -6.15 4.34
N ILE A 103 -5.10 -7.23 5.11
CA ILE A 103 -4.86 -8.60 4.65
C ILE A 103 -5.84 -8.93 3.51
N GLU A 104 -7.13 -8.63 3.67
CA GLU A 104 -8.14 -8.85 2.63
C GLU A 104 -7.81 -8.12 1.33
N GLU A 105 -7.51 -6.82 1.39
CA GLU A 105 -7.16 -6.03 0.20
C GLU A 105 -5.84 -6.51 -0.44
N HIS A 106 -4.87 -6.95 0.36
CA HIS A 106 -3.63 -7.54 -0.15
C HIS A 106 -3.92 -8.84 -0.93
N LEU A 107 -4.71 -9.74 -0.35
CA LEU A 107 -5.10 -10.99 -0.99
C LEU A 107 -5.92 -10.75 -2.27
N LYS A 108 -6.86 -9.81 -2.25
CA LYS A 108 -7.61 -9.37 -3.45
C LYS A 108 -6.66 -8.91 -4.55
N LEU A 109 -5.64 -8.11 -4.25
CA LEU A 109 -4.63 -7.68 -5.22
C LEU A 109 -3.78 -8.84 -5.79
N LEU A 110 -3.66 -9.95 -5.05
CA LEU A 110 -2.93 -11.14 -5.49
C LEU A 110 -3.77 -12.09 -6.35
N THR A 111 -5.10 -12.08 -6.24
CA THR A 111 -5.98 -12.95 -7.05
C THR A 111 -5.72 -12.86 -8.55
N GLY A 112 -5.36 -11.67 -9.06
CA GLY A 112 -5.00 -11.46 -10.48
C GLY A 112 -3.76 -12.21 -10.97
N PHE A 113 -3.01 -12.88 -10.08
CA PHE A 113 -1.87 -13.73 -10.44
C PHE A 113 -2.23 -15.21 -10.56
N GLY A 114 -3.37 -15.65 -10.01
CA GLY A 114 -3.75 -17.07 -9.97
C GLY A 114 -3.99 -17.70 -11.36
N SER A 115 -4.56 -16.93 -12.30
CA SER A 115 -4.83 -17.35 -13.69
C SER A 115 -3.71 -16.98 -14.68
N ASN A 116 -2.62 -16.39 -14.21
CA ASN A 116 -1.54 -15.94 -15.09
C ASN A 116 -0.54 -17.07 -15.36
N LEU A 117 -0.37 -17.45 -16.63
CA LEU A 117 0.54 -18.51 -17.08
C LEU A 117 2.01 -18.29 -16.70
N LYS A 118 2.39 -17.05 -16.37
CA LYS A 118 3.76 -16.70 -15.94
C LYS A 118 3.96 -16.75 -14.43
N THR A 119 2.92 -17.03 -13.66
CA THR A 119 3.03 -17.17 -12.20
C THR A 119 3.66 -18.53 -11.87
N ASN A 120 4.63 -18.53 -10.96
CA ASN A 120 5.25 -19.76 -10.49
C ASN A 120 4.30 -20.45 -9.50
N ASP A 121 3.83 -21.65 -9.87
CA ASP A 121 2.87 -22.42 -9.08
C ASP A 121 3.40 -22.82 -7.70
N ASN A 122 4.72 -22.97 -7.54
CA ASN A 122 5.36 -23.32 -6.26
C ASN A 122 5.36 -22.17 -5.23
N LYS A 123 4.78 -21.02 -5.57
CA LYS A 123 4.65 -19.85 -4.68
C LYS A 123 3.19 -19.44 -4.46
N LYS A 124 2.25 -20.36 -4.75
CA LYS A 124 0.81 -20.19 -4.52
C LYS A 124 0.37 -20.53 -3.09
N GLU A 125 1.28 -21.04 -2.26
CA GLU A 125 1.10 -21.32 -0.82
C GLU A 125 1.66 -20.22 0.08
#